data_AF-S2JRU9-F1
#
_entry.id   AF-S2JRU9-F1
#
_cell.length_a   1.000
_cell.length_b   1.000
_cell.length_c   1.000
_cell.angle_alpha   90.00
_cell.angle_beta   90.00
_cell.angle_gamma   90.00
#
_symmetry.space_group_name_H-M   'P 1'
#
loop_
_entity.id
_entity.type
_entity.pdbx_description
1 polymer ?
#
loop_
_entity_poly.entity_id
_entity_poly.type
_entity_poly.pdbx_seq_one_letter_code
_entity_poly.pdbx_strand_id
1 'polypeptide(L)'
;MGYSSFATAIVSIVVYWYKKQLACQQKQERTSNEKGAVALDEDQLHMNPRKRLHITTNNNALMMKRSSSTFTNLSNQKRQLFTPPPSPLSLPSASPTSPTSTSSSRSASPLGSWSSRLLDGVISNIRGKKKLTISLKNTILWNPSRDVNNPNHAFHENTVSLLNKLAQLYDIYVIIHMNSNEERNQIHQLLVNANLLNPLVIEECKVLWCSSEKGKLHLIKHINPSIHIEGGWENDNGREIVENLQVERMIWIGHQQKAVPMNTTKTNVEIADQILYTSVAKQVGIC
;
A
#
# COMPACT_ATOMS: atom_id res chain seq x y z
N MET A 1 23.92 -20.33 37.93
CA MET A 1 23.88 -21.04 36.64
C MET A 1 22.53 -20.80 35.97
N GLY A 2 22.45 -19.88 34.99
CA GLY A 2 21.18 -19.54 34.33
C GLY A 2 21.30 -18.91 32.93
N TYR A 3 22.53 -18.60 32.47
CA TYR A 3 22.75 -17.91 31.20
C TYR A 3 22.68 -18.83 29.96
N SER A 4 22.75 -20.16 30.11
CA SER A 4 22.77 -21.06 28.95
C SER A 4 21.42 -21.11 28.22
N SER A 5 20.31 -21.08 28.95
CA SER A 5 18.95 -21.18 28.37
C SER A 5 18.58 -19.96 27.52
N PHE A 6 18.97 -18.77 27.96
CA PHE A 6 18.68 -17.53 27.23
C PHE A 6 19.51 -17.42 25.94
N ALA A 7 20.80 -17.78 25.99
CA ALA A 7 21.66 -17.79 24.81
C ALA A 7 21.14 -18.77 23.73
N THR A 8 20.68 -19.96 24.13
CA THR A 8 20.10 -20.94 23.19
C THR A 8 18.82 -20.46 22.54
N ALA A 9 17.98 -19.69 23.26
CA ALA A 9 16.76 -19.12 22.72
C ALA A 9 17.06 -18.05 21.65
N ILE A 10 18.01 -17.16 21.91
CA ILE A 10 18.42 -16.12 20.95
C ILE A 10 18.99 -16.77 19.69
N VAL A 11 19.91 -17.73 19.82
CA VAL A 11 20.51 -18.41 18.66
C VAL A 11 19.44 -19.13 17.83
N SER A 12 18.46 -19.76 18.49
CA SER A 12 17.36 -20.43 17.78
C SER A 12 16.49 -19.45 16.99
N ILE A 13 16.20 -18.28 17.54
CA ILE A 13 15.44 -17.22 16.86
C ILE A 13 16.23 -16.69 15.64
N VAL A 14 17.53 -16.45 15.80
CA VAL A 14 18.40 -15.96 14.72
C VAL A 14 18.49 -16.99 13.59
N VAL A 15 18.70 -18.27 13.90
CA VAL A 15 18.76 -19.35 12.91
C VAL A 15 17.42 -19.52 12.19
N TYR A 16 16.30 -19.43 12.90
CA TYR A 16 14.97 -19.47 12.30
C TYR A 16 14.76 -18.31 11.32
N TRP A 17 15.14 -17.09 11.72
CA TRP A 17 15.00 -15.90 10.88
C TRP A 17 15.86 -16.00 9.61
N TYR A 18 17.11 -16.46 9.76
CA TYR A 18 18.02 -16.68 8.63
C TYR A 18 17.50 -17.72 7.63
N LYS A 19 16.99 -18.86 8.11
CA LYS A 19 16.37 -19.88 7.24
C LYS A 19 15.13 -19.34 6.52
N LYS A 20 14.29 -18.56 7.22
CA LYS A 20 13.10 -17.94 6.62
C LYS A 20 13.50 -16.94 5.53
N GLN A 21 14.56 -16.16 5.75
CA GLN A 21 15.09 -15.21 4.76
C GLN A 21 15.61 -15.91 3.49
N LEU A 22 16.39 -17.00 3.65
CA LEU A 22 16.86 -17.84 2.54
C LEU A 22 15.71 -18.42 1.71
N ALA A 23 14.65 -18.92 2.38
CA ALA A 23 13.47 -19.45 1.69
C ALA A 23 12.73 -18.36 0.88
N CYS A 24 12.75 -17.12 1.35
CA CYS A 24 12.16 -16.00 0.63
C CYS A 24 12.98 -15.64 -0.62
N GLN A 25 14.31 -15.61 -0.52
CA GLN A 25 15.19 -15.36 -1.67
C GLN A 25 15.01 -16.42 -2.77
N GLN A 26 14.96 -17.70 -2.41
CA GLN A 26 14.77 -18.79 -3.38
C GLN A 26 13.41 -18.70 -4.12
N LYS A 27 12.34 -18.24 -3.46
CA LYS A 27 11.04 -18.02 -4.11
C LYS A 27 11.08 -16.87 -5.12
N GLN A 28 11.91 -15.86 -4.86
CA GLN A 28 12.04 -14.71 -5.73
C GLN A 28 12.89 -15.01 -6.98
N GLU A 29 13.95 -15.81 -6.84
CA GLU A 29 14.77 -16.26 -7.99
C GLU A 29 14.00 -17.18 -8.95
N ARG A 30 13.12 -18.05 -8.41
CA ARG A 30 12.27 -18.90 -9.26
C ARG A 30 11.32 -18.07 -10.13
N THR A 31 10.74 -17.01 -9.59
CA THR A 31 9.82 -16.14 -10.34
C THR A 31 10.54 -15.23 -11.34
N SER A 32 11.83 -14.92 -11.15
CA SER A 32 12.62 -14.21 -12.17
C SER A 32 13.08 -15.10 -13.32
N ASN A 33 13.48 -16.35 -13.05
CA ASN A 33 13.94 -17.27 -14.10
C ASN A 33 12.81 -17.77 -15.01
N GLU A 34 11.59 -17.90 -14.50
CA GLU A 34 10.44 -18.34 -15.31
C GLU A 34 10.03 -17.29 -16.37
N LYS A 35 10.29 -16.00 -16.12
CA LYS A 35 10.06 -14.93 -17.12
C LYS A 35 11.12 -14.89 -18.24
N GLY A 36 12.29 -15.49 -18.05
CA GLY A 36 13.32 -15.58 -19.09
C GLY A 36 13.06 -16.70 -20.11
N ALA A 37 12.32 -17.74 -19.73
CA ALA A 37 12.08 -18.90 -20.58
C ALA A 37 10.88 -18.75 -21.53
N VAL A 38 9.95 -17.82 -21.27
CA VAL A 38 8.73 -17.63 -22.08
C VAL A 38 8.90 -16.57 -23.18
N ALA A 39 10.03 -15.88 -23.24
CA ALA A 39 10.29 -14.82 -24.23
C ALA A 39 10.99 -15.30 -25.52
N LEU A 40 11.18 -16.61 -25.72
CA LEU A 40 11.95 -17.15 -26.86
C LEU A 40 11.17 -18.08 -27.81
N ASP A 41 9.84 -18.17 -27.72
CA ASP A 41 9.08 -19.14 -28.53
C ASP A 41 7.77 -18.61 -29.16
N GLU A 42 7.66 -17.30 -29.42
CA GLU A 42 6.50 -16.70 -30.13
C GLU A 42 6.88 -15.89 -31.39
N ASP A 43 8.13 -15.94 -31.86
CA ASP A 43 8.59 -15.23 -33.07
C ASP A 43 8.86 -16.15 -34.29
N GLN A 44 8.43 -17.41 -34.24
CA GLN A 44 8.44 -18.30 -35.41
C GLN A 44 7.08 -18.96 -35.60
N LEU A 45 6.21 -18.34 -36.40
CA LEU A 45 5.33 -18.97 -37.40
C LEU A 45 4.27 -17.95 -37.86
N HIS A 46 4.54 -17.24 -38.97
CA HIS A 46 3.67 -17.17 -40.16
C HIS A 46 4.18 -16.07 -41.13
N MET A 47 5.21 -16.37 -41.92
CA MET A 47 5.52 -15.58 -43.11
C MET A 47 4.52 -15.92 -44.21
N ASN A 48 3.63 -14.99 -44.52
CA ASN A 48 2.72 -15.09 -45.67
C ASN A 48 3.14 -14.05 -46.73
N PRO A 49 3.72 -14.46 -47.87
CA PRO A 49 4.18 -13.52 -48.88
C PRO A 49 3.06 -13.32 -49.91
N ARG A 50 2.35 -12.20 -49.85
CA ARG A 50 1.73 -11.51 -51.00
C ARG A 50 0.86 -10.35 -50.53
N LYS A 51 1.35 -9.13 -50.69
CA LYS A 51 0.70 -8.07 -51.48
C LYS A 51 1.61 -6.85 -51.51
N ARG A 52 2.22 -6.68 -52.68
CA ARG A 52 2.97 -5.53 -53.16
C ARG A 52 2.03 -4.32 -53.20
N LEU A 53 2.21 -3.37 -52.29
CA LEU A 53 1.60 -2.05 -52.37
C LEU A 53 2.73 -1.04 -52.58
N HIS A 54 2.76 -0.48 -53.79
CA HIS A 54 3.56 0.68 -54.13
C HIS A 54 3.11 1.86 -53.28
N ILE A 55 4.01 2.41 -52.45
CA ILE A 55 3.86 3.74 -51.88
C ILE A 55 4.90 4.63 -52.55
N THR A 56 4.36 5.53 -53.37
CA THR A 56 5.07 6.59 -54.08
C THR A 56 5.61 7.60 -53.06
N THR A 57 6.91 7.83 -53.08
CA THR A 57 7.61 8.84 -52.29
C THR A 57 7.23 10.23 -52.84
N ASN A 58 6.48 11.02 -52.08
CA ASN A 58 6.29 12.45 -52.36
C ASN A 58 7.18 13.26 -51.42
N ASN A 59 8.30 13.73 -51.96
CA ASN A 59 9.14 14.75 -51.36
C ASN A 59 8.49 16.10 -51.62
N ASN A 60 7.87 16.69 -50.59
CA ASN A 60 7.67 18.13 -50.55
C ASN A 60 8.15 18.69 -49.23
N ALA A 61 9.21 19.48 -49.36
CA ALA A 61 9.76 20.35 -48.35
C ALA A 61 8.74 21.42 -47.94
N LEU A 62 8.62 21.64 -46.64
CA LEU A 62 8.24 22.96 -46.14
C LEU A 62 8.80 23.15 -44.73
N MET A 63 9.89 23.93 -44.69
CA MET A 63 10.21 24.88 -43.63
C MET A 63 8.99 25.26 -42.78
N MET A 64 9.12 25.20 -41.45
CA MET A 64 8.89 26.38 -40.60
C MET A 64 9.36 26.15 -39.16
N LYS A 65 10.27 27.06 -38.76
CA LYS A 65 10.33 27.79 -37.49
C LYS A 65 10.40 27.00 -36.17
N ARG A 66 11.63 26.98 -35.68
CA ARG A 66 11.96 27.10 -34.25
C ARG A 66 11.14 28.23 -33.61
N SER A 67 10.34 27.87 -32.61
CA SER A 67 9.85 28.82 -31.61
C SER A 67 10.53 28.50 -30.29
N SER A 68 11.56 29.29 -30.00
CA SER A 68 12.12 29.45 -28.67
C SER A 68 11.15 30.32 -27.86
N SER A 69 10.61 29.80 -26.76
CA SER A 69 9.90 30.61 -25.76
C SER A 69 10.52 30.39 -24.39
N THR A 70 11.45 31.28 -24.07
CA THR A 70 11.51 32.08 -22.85
C THR A 70 11.22 31.40 -21.51
N PHE A 71 12.30 31.16 -20.75
CA PHE A 71 12.30 31.04 -19.31
C PHE A 71 11.69 32.29 -18.67
N THR A 72 10.55 32.16 -17.99
CA THR A 72 10.08 33.15 -17.03
C THR A 72 10.63 32.83 -15.66
N ASN A 73 11.59 33.68 -15.29
CA ASN A 73 12.15 33.87 -13.97
C ASN A 73 11.05 34.42 -13.03
N LEU A 74 10.70 33.68 -11.99
CA LEU A 74 9.82 34.09 -10.90
C LEU A 74 10.56 33.99 -9.56
N SER A 75 11.70 34.68 -9.45
CA SER A 75 12.22 35.12 -8.16
C SER A 75 11.49 36.40 -7.76
N ASN A 76 10.41 36.28 -6.96
CA ASN A 76 9.96 37.32 -6.03
C ASN A 76 8.68 36.89 -5.30
N GLN A 77 8.85 36.17 -4.18
CA GLN A 77 7.83 36.18 -3.14
C GLN A 77 8.48 36.31 -1.76
N LYS A 78 8.85 37.56 -1.47
CA LYS A 78 8.54 38.30 -0.24
C LYS A 78 8.40 37.42 1.01
N ARG A 79 9.50 37.31 1.76
CA ARG A 79 9.50 36.99 3.20
C ARG A 79 8.54 37.95 3.90
N GLN A 80 7.37 37.47 4.32
CA GLN A 80 6.63 38.09 5.40
C GLN A 80 7.11 37.45 6.70
N LEU A 81 7.84 38.23 7.49
CA LEU A 81 8.12 37.94 8.88
C LEU A 81 6.77 37.87 9.61
N PHE A 82 6.36 36.66 10.00
CA PHE A 82 5.37 36.51 11.06
C PHE A 82 6.09 36.66 12.40
N THR A 83 5.85 37.80 13.05
CA THR A 83 6.13 38.01 14.46
C THR A 83 5.19 37.13 15.31
N PRO A 84 5.69 36.44 16.35
CA PRO A 84 4.83 35.69 17.25
C PRO A 84 3.95 36.63 18.10
N PRO A 85 2.68 36.30 18.36
CA PRO A 85 1.87 37.03 19.34
C PRO A 85 2.35 36.74 20.77
N PRO A 86 2.27 37.73 21.69
CA PRO A 86 2.66 37.56 23.09
C PRO A 86 1.67 36.68 23.85
N SER A 87 2.21 35.81 24.71
CA SER A 87 1.44 34.99 25.65
C SER A 87 0.76 35.84 26.72
N PRO A 88 -0.53 35.60 27.04
CA PRO A 88 -1.09 36.04 28.30
C PRO A 88 -1.03 34.92 29.36
N LEU A 89 -0.12 35.11 30.31
CA LEU A 89 -0.20 34.57 31.67
C LEU A 89 -1.44 35.17 32.36
N SER A 90 -2.30 34.33 32.95
CA SER A 90 -3.12 34.67 34.12
C SER A 90 -3.71 33.40 34.75
N LEU A 91 -3.17 33.04 35.91
CA LEU A 91 -3.84 32.23 36.94
C LEU A 91 -4.99 33.04 37.56
N PRO A 92 -6.00 32.36 38.12
CA PRO A 92 -6.23 32.59 39.55
C PRO A 92 -6.44 31.31 40.37
N SER A 93 -6.19 31.51 41.66
CA SER A 93 -6.12 30.59 42.78
C SER A 93 -7.43 30.55 43.58
N ALA A 94 -7.61 29.47 44.34
CA ALA A 94 -8.53 29.24 45.47
C ALA A 94 -10.04 29.12 45.13
N SER A 95 -10.86 28.24 45.72
CA SER A 95 -10.83 27.57 47.04
C SER A 95 -11.80 26.35 47.05
N PRO A 96 -11.88 25.58 48.15
CA PRO A 96 -12.52 24.26 48.20
C PRO A 96 -13.97 24.30 48.71
N THR A 97 -14.78 23.32 48.29
CA THR A 97 -16.03 22.96 48.98
C THR A 97 -16.16 21.44 49.07
N SER A 98 -16.12 20.95 50.30
CA SER A 98 -16.45 19.58 50.72
C SER A 98 -17.98 19.45 50.95
N PRO A 99 -18.49 18.36 51.54
CA PRO A 99 -19.02 17.19 50.84
C PRO A 99 -20.52 16.95 51.13
N THR A 100 -21.23 16.23 50.25
CA THR A 100 -22.53 15.65 50.62
C THR A 100 -22.58 14.17 50.28
N SER A 101 -22.68 13.40 51.35
CA SER A 101 -22.94 11.98 51.47
C SER A 101 -24.29 11.57 50.87
N THR A 102 -24.30 10.53 50.05
CA THR A 102 -25.41 9.57 50.00
C THR A 102 -24.89 8.15 49.86
N SER A 103 -25.02 7.43 50.96
CA SER A 103 -24.90 6.00 51.11
C SER A 103 -25.87 5.26 50.18
N SER A 104 -25.36 4.32 49.37
CA SER A 104 -26.09 3.09 49.09
C SER A 104 -25.10 1.94 48.82
N SER A 105 -25.05 1.08 49.83
CA SER A 105 -24.33 -0.18 49.90
C SER A 105 -24.97 -1.23 49.00
N ARG A 106 -24.21 -1.75 48.02
CA ARG A 106 -24.32 -3.16 47.59
C ARG A 106 -22.93 -3.68 47.22
N SER A 107 -22.31 -4.30 48.22
CA SER A 107 -21.13 -5.14 48.14
C SER A 107 -21.47 -6.47 47.46
N ALA A 108 -20.92 -6.68 46.27
CA ALA A 108 -20.72 -8.01 45.70
C ALA A 108 -19.41 -7.98 44.92
N SER A 109 -18.34 -8.39 45.59
CA SER A 109 -17.06 -8.70 44.98
C SER A 109 -17.17 -9.92 44.06
N PRO A 110 -16.55 -9.85 42.88
CA PRO A 110 -15.70 -10.94 42.44
C PRO A 110 -14.28 -10.40 42.24
N LEU A 111 -13.40 -10.69 43.21
CA LEU A 111 -11.98 -10.81 42.94
C LEU A 111 -11.82 -12.00 41.98
N GLY A 112 -11.90 -11.70 40.69
CA GLY A 112 -11.79 -12.66 39.61
C GLY A 112 -10.87 -12.10 38.53
N SER A 113 -9.57 -12.28 38.73
CA SER A 113 -8.60 -12.47 37.66
C SER A 113 -8.56 -11.38 36.59
N TRP A 114 -8.02 -10.21 36.94
CA TRP A 114 -7.60 -9.20 35.96
C TRP A 114 -6.13 -9.38 35.51
N SER A 115 -5.40 -10.36 36.06
CA SER A 115 -3.97 -10.54 35.77
C SER A 115 -3.64 -11.36 34.52
N SER A 116 -4.63 -11.85 33.78
CA SER A 116 -4.42 -12.70 32.59
C SER A 116 -4.55 -11.99 31.23
N ARG A 117 -4.88 -10.69 31.19
CA ARG A 117 -5.09 -9.98 29.90
C ARG A 117 -3.89 -9.18 29.38
N LEU A 118 -2.75 -9.18 30.08
CA LEU A 118 -1.58 -8.39 29.65
C LEU A 118 -0.44 -9.22 29.07
N LEU A 119 -0.49 -10.56 29.11
CA LEU A 119 0.60 -11.40 28.61
C LEU A 119 0.20 -12.45 27.56
N ASP A 120 -1.08 -12.57 27.22
CA ASP A 120 -1.55 -13.45 26.13
C ASP A 120 -1.53 -12.77 24.74
N GLY A 121 -1.11 -11.49 24.68
CA GLY A 121 -1.26 -10.63 23.51
C GLY A 121 -0.07 -10.54 22.55
N VAL A 122 1.07 -11.20 22.82
CA VAL A 122 2.31 -10.96 22.05
C VAL A 122 2.68 -12.10 21.10
N ILE A 123 2.16 -13.32 21.27
CA ILE A 123 2.62 -14.48 20.46
C ILE A 123 1.45 -15.28 19.81
N SER A 124 0.21 -15.13 20.26
CA SER A 124 -0.94 -15.90 19.75
C SER A 124 -1.65 -15.27 18.53
N ASN A 125 -1.39 -14.00 18.22
CA ASN A 125 -2.21 -13.23 17.25
C ASN A 125 -1.85 -13.41 15.76
N ILE A 126 -0.92 -14.32 15.43
CA ILE A 126 -0.51 -14.57 14.04
C ILE A 126 -1.45 -15.61 13.38
N ARG A 127 -2.10 -16.46 14.18
CA ARG A 127 -2.90 -17.58 13.68
C ARG A 127 -4.40 -17.24 13.68
N GLY A 128 -4.80 -16.26 12.87
CA GLY A 128 -6.23 -15.94 12.74
C GLY A 128 -6.58 -14.61 12.05
N LYS A 129 -5.61 -13.76 11.73
CA LYS A 129 -5.88 -12.52 11.02
C LYS A 129 -6.45 -12.81 9.62
N LYS A 130 -7.48 -12.07 9.24
CA LYS A 130 -8.00 -12.09 7.86
C LYS A 130 -6.90 -11.56 6.93
N LYS A 131 -6.78 -12.17 5.74
CA LYS A 131 -5.85 -11.72 4.70
C LYS A 131 -6.41 -10.48 4.01
N LEU A 132 -5.57 -9.45 3.87
CA LEU A 132 -5.88 -8.21 3.17
C LEU A 132 -4.83 -8.02 2.08
N THR A 133 -5.25 -7.85 0.83
CA THR A 133 -4.34 -7.45 -0.26
C THR A 133 -4.57 -5.99 -0.62
N ILE A 134 -3.48 -5.24 -0.78
CA ILE A 134 -3.51 -3.83 -1.15
C ILE A 134 -2.61 -3.58 -2.35
N SER A 135 -3.19 -3.03 -3.41
CA SER A 135 -2.43 -2.47 -4.52
C SER A 135 -1.84 -1.13 -4.11
N LEU A 136 -0.53 -0.90 -4.28
CA LEU A 136 0.12 0.30 -3.74
C LEU A 136 -0.12 1.56 -4.59
N LYS A 137 0.12 1.47 -5.91
CA LYS A 137 -0.02 2.59 -6.85
C LYS A 137 -1.48 3.03 -6.91
N ASN A 138 -1.72 4.34 -6.90
CA ASN A 138 -3.04 4.99 -6.92
C ASN A 138 -3.97 4.68 -5.73
N THR A 139 -3.48 3.97 -4.71
CA THR A 139 -4.23 3.69 -3.47
C THR A 139 -3.55 4.33 -2.27
N ILE A 140 -2.26 4.05 -2.11
CA ILE A 140 -1.43 4.50 -1.00
C ILE A 140 -0.30 5.40 -1.52
N LEU A 141 0.21 5.09 -2.71
CA LEU A 141 1.17 5.92 -3.42
C LEU A 141 0.50 6.74 -4.49
N TRP A 142 0.98 7.97 -4.66
CA TRP A 142 0.68 8.83 -5.79
C TRP A 142 1.96 9.32 -6.44
N ASN A 143 1.83 9.78 -7.69
CA ASN A 143 2.91 10.40 -8.44
C ASN A 143 2.73 11.93 -8.46
N PRO A 144 3.41 12.71 -7.60
CA PRO A 144 3.50 14.17 -7.72
C PRO A 144 4.11 14.68 -9.02
N SER A 145 4.92 13.86 -9.72
CA SER A 145 5.51 14.28 -11.00
C SER A 145 4.44 14.38 -12.07
N ARG A 146 4.52 15.42 -12.91
CA ARG A 146 3.73 15.52 -14.14
C ARG A 146 4.25 14.60 -15.25
N ASP A 147 5.50 14.16 -15.13
CA ASP A 147 6.11 13.24 -16.08
C ASP A 147 5.73 11.80 -15.72
N VAL A 148 4.93 11.19 -16.59
CA VAL A 148 4.47 9.79 -16.45
C VAL A 148 5.61 8.81 -16.74
N ASN A 149 6.59 9.20 -17.55
CA ASN A 149 7.71 8.32 -17.91
C ASN A 149 8.77 8.26 -16.81
N ASN A 150 8.82 9.29 -15.95
CA ASN A 150 9.73 9.37 -14.80
C ASN A 150 8.90 9.63 -13.53
N PRO A 151 8.15 8.63 -13.04
CA PRO A 151 7.30 8.81 -11.88
C PRO A 151 8.15 9.09 -10.63
N ASN A 152 7.69 10.01 -9.80
CA ASN A 152 8.27 10.28 -8.49
C ASN A 152 7.28 9.86 -7.41
N HIS A 153 7.28 8.59 -7.02
CA HIS A 153 6.28 8.06 -6.08
C HIS A 153 6.43 8.65 -4.67
N ALA A 154 5.30 9.01 -4.06
CA ALA A 154 5.20 9.47 -2.67
C ALA A 154 3.95 8.88 -2.00
N PHE A 155 3.97 8.78 -0.67
CA PHE A 155 2.77 8.39 0.08
C PHE A 155 1.72 9.49 0.04
N HIS A 156 0.45 9.08 -0.02
CA HIS A 156 -0.65 9.94 0.40
C HIS A 156 -0.53 10.21 1.91
N GLU A 157 -0.97 11.39 2.34
CA GLU A 157 -0.96 11.78 3.74
C GLU A 157 -1.67 10.75 4.62
N ASN A 158 -1.15 10.52 5.83
CA ASN A 158 -1.71 9.60 6.84
C ASN A 158 -1.84 8.11 6.45
N THR A 159 -1.50 7.71 5.22
CA THR A 159 -1.62 6.30 4.79
C THR A 159 -0.62 5.36 5.46
N VAL A 160 0.57 5.85 5.81
CA VAL A 160 1.56 5.10 6.61
C VAL A 160 0.98 4.75 7.99
N SER A 161 0.31 5.71 8.64
CA SER A 161 -0.37 5.47 9.92
C SER A 161 -1.52 4.47 9.76
N LEU A 162 -2.30 4.57 8.68
CA LEU A 162 -3.33 3.60 8.34
C LEU A 162 -2.78 2.18 8.18
N LEU A 163 -1.70 1.99 7.43
CA LEU A 163 -1.07 0.68 7.26
C LEU A 163 -0.61 0.08 8.59
N ASN A 164 0.01 0.89 9.46
CA ASN A 164 0.43 0.45 10.79
C ASN A 164 -0.76 -0.04 11.63
N LYS A 165 -1.91 0.66 11.56
CA LYS A 165 -3.12 0.23 12.28
C LYS A 165 -3.78 -0.99 11.64
N LEU A 166 -3.84 -1.06 10.31
CA LEU A 166 -4.39 -2.21 9.60
C LEU A 166 -3.59 -3.49 9.88
N ALA A 167 -2.26 -3.40 10.00
CA ALA A 167 -1.40 -4.54 10.30
C ALA A 167 -1.69 -5.18 11.67
N GLN A 168 -2.32 -4.44 12.59
CA GLN A 168 -2.75 -4.99 13.87
C GLN A 168 -3.92 -5.97 13.71
N LEU A 169 -4.79 -5.76 12.71
CA LEU A 169 -6.01 -6.55 12.49
C LEU A 169 -5.89 -7.56 11.33
N TYR A 170 -5.06 -7.25 10.33
CA TYR A 170 -4.98 -8.00 9.08
C TYR A 170 -3.60 -8.60 8.83
N ASP A 171 -3.57 -9.70 8.09
CA ASP A 171 -2.36 -10.20 7.45
C ASP A 171 -2.22 -9.53 6.07
N ILE A 172 -1.38 -8.48 6.00
CA ILE A 172 -1.30 -7.61 4.83
C ILE A 172 -0.33 -8.16 3.79
N TYR A 173 -0.84 -8.28 2.56
CA TYR A 173 -0.07 -8.51 1.35
C TYR A 173 -0.12 -7.26 0.48
N VAL A 174 1.05 -6.83 0.03
CA VAL A 174 1.20 -5.60 -0.73
C VAL A 174 1.56 -5.99 -2.15
N ILE A 175 0.81 -5.48 -3.14
CA ILE A 175 1.04 -5.79 -4.55
C ILE A 175 1.42 -4.52 -5.30
N ILE A 176 2.55 -4.57 -5.99
CA ILE A 176 3.13 -3.42 -6.69
C ILE A 176 3.27 -3.77 -8.16
N HIS A 177 2.60 -2.99 -9.00
CA HIS A 177 2.85 -3.01 -10.42
C HIS A 177 4.10 -2.19 -10.74
N MET A 178 5.00 -2.73 -11.55
CA MET A 178 6.25 -2.10 -11.94
C MET A 178 6.40 -2.11 -13.46
N ASN A 179 6.86 -0.98 -13.99
CA ASN A 179 7.28 -0.84 -15.38
C ASN A 179 8.80 -1.01 -15.55
N SER A 180 9.59 -0.75 -14.51
CA SER A 180 11.05 -0.85 -14.56
C SER A 180 11.67 -1.26 -13.21
N ASN A 181 12.96 -1.63 -13.24
CA ASN A 181 13.72 -1.95 -12.02
C ASN A 181 14.05 -0.69 -11.20
N GLU A 182 14.16 0.46 -11.85
CA GLU A 182 14.38 1.75 -11.21
C GLU A 182 13.16 2.13 -10.35
N GLU A 183 11.95 1.98 -10.90
CA GLU A 183 10.69 2.20 -10.18
C GLU A 183 10.58 1.24 -8.98
N ARG A 184 10.95 -0.04 -9.18
CA ARG A 184 11.02 -1.02 -8.10
C ARG A 184 11.89 -0.55 -6.95
N ASN A 185 13.12 -0.14 -7.26
CA ASN A 185 14.11 0.28 -6.27
C ASN A 185 13.64 1.54 -5.54
N GLN A 186 13.06 2.51 -6.26
CA GLN A 186 12.50 3.72 -5.67
C GLN A 186 11.36 3.40 -4.69
N ILE A 187 10.38 2.59 -5.08
CA ILE A 187 9.25 2.21 -4.21
C ILE A 187 9.74 1.39 -3.02
N HIS A 188 10.69 0.47 -3.23
CA HIS A 188 11.27 -0.32 -2.14
C HIS A 188 11.97 0.59 -1.11
N GLN A 189 12.82 1.52 -1.55
CA GLN A 189 13.46 2.50 -0.66
C GLN A 189 12.43 3.37 0.07
N LEU A 190 11.34 3.76 -0.60
CA LEU A 190 10.26 4.52 0.01
C LEU A 190 9.58 3.72 1.14
N LEU A 191 9.32 2.42 0.95
CA LEU A 191 8.76 1.53 1.99
C LEU A 191 9.73 1.32 3.16
N VAL A 192 11.04 1.18 2.89
CA VAL A 192 12.09 1.08 3.91
C VAL A 192 12.15 2.37 4.74
N ASN A 193 12.20 3.53 4.08
CA ASN A 193 12.31 4.84 4.75
C ASN A 193 11.09 5.17 5.61
N ALA A 194 9.90 4.71 5.21
CA ALA A 194 8.68 4.83 6.02
C ALA A 194 8.59 3.79 7.15
N ASN A 195 9.61 2.94 7.32
CA ASN A 195 9.64 1.84 8.28
C ASN A 195 8.43 0.89 8.16
N LEU A 196 7.94 0.68 6.94
CA LEU A 196 6.81 -0.23 6.66
C LEU A 196 7.28 -1.68 6.46
N LEU A 197 8.51 -1.88 5.99
CA LEU A 197 9.11 -3.21 5.81
C LEU A 197 9.69 -3.73 7.12
N ASN A 198 8.82 -4.19 8.00
CA ASN A 198 9.21 -4.86 9.22
C ASN A 198 8.20 -5.97 9.57
N PRO A 199 8.59 -6.98 10.38
CA PRO A 199 7.71 -8.10 10.70
C PRO A 199 6.41 -7.74 11.44
N LEU A 200 6.31 -6.55 12.02
CA LEU A 200 5.13 -6.08 12.74
C LEU A 200 4.10 -5.41 11.82
N VAL A 201 4.55 -4.88 10.68
CA VAL A 201 3.72 -4.11 9.74
C VAL A 201 3.52 -4.89 8.44
N ILE A 202 4.55 -4.95 7.58
CA ILE A 202 4.55 -5.70 6.33
C ILE A 202 5.85 -6.51 6.27
N GLU A 203 5.73 -7.83 6.26
CA GLU A 203 6.87 -8.71 5.97
C GLU A 203 7.32 -8.51 4.52
N GLU A 204 8.64 -8.39 4.30
CA GLU A 204 9.19 -8.14 2.96
C GLU A 204 8.79 -9.24 1.95
N CYS A 205 8.61 -10.48 2.39
CA CYS A 205 8.15 -11.59 1.55
C CYS A 205 6.66 -11.51 1.14
N LYS A 206 5.90 -10.59 1.74
CA LYS A 206 4.50 -10.27 1.39
C LYS A 206 4.40 -9.05 0.48
N VAL A 207 5.54 -8.46 0.09
CA VAL A 207 5.62 -7.45 -0.97
C VAL A 207 5.83 -8.15 -2.30
N LEU A 208 4.76 -8.19 -3.08
CA LEU A 208 4.68 -8.93 -4.34
C LEU A 208 4.75 -7.96 -5.51
N TRP A 209 5.65 -8.25 -6.43
CA TRP A 209 5.92 -7.41 -7.58
C TRP A 209 5.36 -8.05 -8.84
N CYS A 210 4.61 -7.29 -9.65
CA CYS A 210 4.03 -7.76 -10.90
C CYS A 210 4.26 -6.76 -12.04
N SER A 211 4.33 -7.24 -13.27
CA SER A 211 4.52 -6.39 -14.47
C SER A 211 3.27 -6.30 -15.35
N SER A 212 2.23 -7.07 -15.05
CA SER A 212 0.98 -7.11 -15.83
C SER A 212 -0.25 -7.25 -14.93
N GLU A 213 -1.40 -6.80 -15.42
CA GLU A 213 -2.69 -6.88 -14.71
C GLU A 213 -3.13 -8.33 -14.51
N LYS A 214 -2.99 -9.15 -15.56
CA LYS A 214 -3.25 -10.60 -15.48
C LYS A 214 -2.41 -11.27 -14.40
N GLY A 215 -1.12 -10.91 -14.32
CA GLY A 215 -0.23 -11.40 -13.27
C GLY A 215 -0.67 -10.96 -11.87
N LYS A 216 -1.08 -9.70 -11.72
CA LYS A 216 -1.64 -9.15 -10.49
C LYS A 216 -2.91 -9.90 -10.06
N LEU A 217 -3.85 -10.09 -10.97
CA LEU A 217 -5.09 -10.85 -10.75
C LEU A 217 -4.78 -12.29 -10.29
N HIS A 218 -3.82 -12.95 -10.93
CA HIS A 218 -3.38 -14.29 -10.55
C HIS A 218 -2.80 -14.33 -9.14
N LEU A 219 -1.95 -13.36 -8.77
CA LEU A 219 -1.41 -13.24 -7.42
C LEU A 219 -2.52 -13.07 -6.38
N ILE A 220 -3.49 -12.17 -6.62
CA ILE A 220 -4.60 -11.93 -5.69
C ILE A 220 -5.40 -13.22 -5.51
N LYS A 221 -5.74 -13.92 -6.60
CA LYS A 221 -6.45 -15.21 -6.56
C LYS A 221 -5.67 -16.26 -5.78
N HIS A 222 -4.36 -16.34 -5.96
CA HIS A 222 -3.49 -17.28 -5.25
C HIS A 222 -3.42 -17.00 -3.74
N ILE A 223 -3.36 -15.73 -3.34
CA ILE A 223 -3.35 -15.32 -1.92
C ILE A 223 -4.70 -15.64 -1.26
N ASN A 224 -5.79 -15.53 -2.04
CA ASN A 224 -7.18 -15.68 -1.62
C ASN A 224 -7.53 -14.81 -0.40
N PRO A 225 -7.49 -13.47 -0.54
CA PRO A 225 -7.76 -12.54 0.55
C PRO A 225 -9.26 -12.40 0.84
N SER A 226 -9.59 -12.07 2.09
CA SER A 226 -10.96 -11.68 2.45
C SER A 226 -11.29 -10.29 1.89
N ILE A 227 -10.32 -9.38 1.88
CA ILE A 227 -10.49 -8.02 1.39
C ILE A 227 -9.39 -7.70 0.39
N HIS A 228 -9.77 -7.11 -0.74
CA HIS A 228 -8.84 -6.54 -1.70
C HIS A 228 -9.10 -5.05 -1.90
N ILE A 229 -8.04 -4.24 -1.81
CA ILE A 229 -8.08 -2.79 -2.08
C ILE A 229 -7.32 -2.50 -3.38
N GLU A 230 -7.98 -1.85 -4.33
CA GLU A 230 -7.47 -1.57 -5.66
C GLU A 230 -7.62 -0.08 -6.01
N GLY A 231 -6.58 0.56 -6.53
CA GLY A 231 -6.58 1.97 -6.94
C GLY A 231 -6.71 2.20 -8.45
N GLY A 232 -6.83 1.11 -9.21
CA GLY A 232 -6.77 1.12 -10.65
C GLY A 232 -5.37 1.39 -11.19
N TRP A 233 -5.27 1.33 -12.51
CA TRP A 233 -4.04 1.57 -13.26
C TRP A 233 -4.21 2.87 -14.04
N GLU A 234 -3.16 3.69 -14.14
CA GLU A 234 -3.04 4.87 -15.02
C GLU A 234 -3.99 4.89 -16.23
N ASN A 235 -3.91 3.85 -17.09
CA ASN A 235 -4.71 3.73 -18.32
C ASN A 235 -5.86 2.72 -18.23
N ASP A 236 -6.00 1.97 -17.13
CA ASP A 236 -7.07 0.99 -16.96
C ASP A 236 -8.13 1.49 -15.99
N ASN A 237 -9.39 1.26 -16.36
CA ASN A 237 -10.53 1.49 -15.49
C ASN A 237 -10.71 0.35 -14.46
N GLY A 238 -9.76 -0.60 -14.38
CA GLY A 238 -9.72 -1.84 -13.58
C GLY A 238 -10.96 -2.71 -13.69
N ARG A 239 -11.61 -2.64 -14.85
CA ARG A 239 -12.79 -3.42 -15.17
C ARG A 239 -12.46 -4.92 -15.09
N GLU A 240 -11.31 -5.33 -15.62
CA GLU A 240 -10.88 -6.73 -15.61
C GLU A 240 -10.75 -7.25 -14.18
N ILE A 241 -10.12 -6.49 -13.28
CA ILE A 241 -10.01 -6.87 -11.86
C ILE A 241 -11.39 -6.97 -11.21
N VAL A 242 -12.25 -5.95 -11.35
CA VAL A 242 -13.58 -5.92 -10.71
C VAL A 242 -14.47 -7.08 -11.20
N GLU A 243 -14.43 -7.40 -12.49
CA GLU A 243 -15.24 -8.46 -13.09
C GLU A 243 -14.72 -9.86 -12.75
N ASN A 244 -13.39 -10.07 -12.77
CA ASN A 244 -12.80 -11.40 -12.65
C ASN A 244 -12.36 -11.79 -11.23
N LEU A 245 -12.28 -10.83 -10.32
CA LEU A 245 -11.92 -11.10 -8.94
C LEU A 245 -13.17 -11.50 -8.12
N GLN A 246 -13.03 -12.59 -7.35
CA GLN A 246 -14.02 -13.08 -6.42
C GLN A 246 -13.42 -13.01 -5.02
N VAL A 247 -13.74 -11.94 -4.29
CA VAL A 247 -13.32 -11.71 -2.91
C VAL A 247 -14.55 -11.42 -2.05
N GLU A 248 -14.47 -11.70 -0.75
CA GLU A 248 -15.57 -11.42 0.20
C GLU A 248 -15.92 -9.92 0.16
N ARG A 249 -14.90 -9.05 0.08
CA ARG A 249 -15.08 -7.61 -0.11
C ARG A 249 -14.01 -7.04 -1.03
N MET A 250 -14.42 -6.20 -1.98
CA MET A 250 -13.53 -5.42 -2.82
C MET A 250 -13.71 -3.94 -2.50
N ILE A 251 -12.62 -3.19 -2.39
CA ILE A 251 -12.63 -1.75 -2.19
C ILE A 251 -11.90 -1.12 -3.37
N TRP A 252 -12.62 -0.33 -4.16
CA TRP A 252 -12.10 0.39 -5.30
C TRP A 252 -11.86 1.85 -4.94
N ILE A 253 -10.60 2.28 -5.04
CA ILE A 253 -10.16 3.65 -4.85
C ILE A 253 -10.03 4.31 -6.22
N GLY A 254 -10.83 5.33 -6.50
CA GLY A 254 -10.75 6.02 -7.77
C GLY A 254 -11.64 7.25 -7.79
N HIS A 255 -11.25 8.26 -8.59
CA HIS A 255 -12.07 9.44 -8.81
C HIS A 255 -13.31 9.10 -9.62
N GLN A 256 -14.47 9.60 -9.19
CA GLN A 256 -15.80 9.38 -9.80
C GLN A 256 -15.85 9.63 -11.33
N GLN A 257 -14.90 10.39 -11.89
CA GLN A 257 -14.83 10.66 -13.34
C GLN A 257 -14.26 9.50 -14.18
N LYS A 258 -13.41 8.64 -13.60
CA LYS A 258 -12.96 7.37 -14.20
C LYS A 258 -13.81 6.21 -13.67
N ALA A 259 -15.11 6.44 -13.53
CA ALA A 259 -16.02 5.43 -13.01
C ALA A 259 -15.89 4.15 -13.83
N VAL A 260 -15.59 3.05 -13.14
CA VAL A 260 -15.82 1.71 -13.69
C VAL A 260 -17.28 1.69 -14.15
N PRO A 261 -17.56 1.45 -15.45
CA PRO A 261 -18.93 1.38 -15.93
C PRO A 261 -19.59 0.15 -15.30
N MET A 262 -20.19 0.32 -14.13
CA MET A 262 -20.77 -0.80 -13.40
C MET A 262 -22.16 -1.07 -13.93
N ASN A 263 -22.29 -2.26 -14.52
CA ASN A 263 -23.50 -3.04 -14.36
C ASN A 263 -23.43 -3.67 -12.95
N THR A 264 -23.74 -2.87 -11.91
CA THR A 264 -23.59 -3.17 -10.47
C THR A 264 -24.53 -4.30 -10.02
N THR A 265 -24.21 -5.55 -10.32
CA THR A 265 -24.88 -6.70 -9.67
C THR A 265 -24.04 -7.31 -8.55
N LYS A 266 -22.75 -6.97 -8.44
CA LYS A 266 -21.89 -7.41 -7.34
C LYS A 266 -22.08 -6.52 -6.12
N THR A 267 -22.79 -7.02 -5.11
CA THR A 267 -23.07 -6.36 -3.82
C THR A 267 -21.84 -6.11 -2.94
N ASN A 268 -20.67 -6.62 -3.32
CA ASN A 268 -19.49 -6.69 -2.45
C ASN A 268 -18.39 -5.68 -2.81
N VAL A 269 -18.70 -4.68 -3.65
CA VAL A 269 -17.75 -3.64 -4.07
C VAL A 269 -18.07 -2.33 -3.35
N GLU A 270 -17.13 -1.85 -2.57
CA GLU A 270 -17.13 -0.51 -1.98
C GLU A 270 -16.32 0.44 -2.87
N ILE A 271 -16.83 1.64 -3.13
CA ILE A 271 -16.14 2.67 -3.92
C ILE A 271 -15.82 3.86 -3.01
N ALA A 272 -14.59 4.35 -3.07
CA ALA A 272 -14.17 5.53 -2.33
C ALA A 272 -13.17 6.37 -3.16
N ASP A 273 -13.12 7.68 -2.93
CA ASP A 273 -12.15 8.55 -3.61
C ASP A 273 -10.73 8.39 -3.05
N GLN A 274 -10.60 8.04 -1.76
CA GLN A 274 -9.33 7.81 -1.07
C GLN A 274 -9.47 6.67 -0.06
N ILE A 275 -8.37 5.96 0.19
CA ILE A 275 -8.34 4.85 1.14
C ILE A 275 -8.73 5.27 2.57
N LEU A 276 -8.46 6.52 2.96
CA LEU A 276 -8.80 7.06 4.28
C LEU A 276 -10.32 7.11 4.54
N TYR A 277 -11.15 7.16 3.50
CA TYR A 277 -12.61 7.27 3.62
C TYR A 277 -13.33 5.91 3.59
N THR A 278 -12.58 4.82 3.51
CA THR A 278 -13.11 3.46 3.37
C THR A 278 -13.60 2.89 4.70
N SER A 279 -14.42 1.85 4.63
CA SER A 279 -14.90 1.10 5.79
C SER A 279 -13.76 0.49 6.61
N VAL A 280 -12.67 0.07 5.96
CA VAL A 280 -11.49 -0.48 6.65
C VAL A 280 -10.69 0.58 7.40
N ALA A 281 -10.63 1.81 6.90
CA ALA A 281 -10.01 2.94 7.61
C ALA A 281 -10.82 3.32 8.85
N LYS A 282 -12.15 3.39 8.72
CA LYS A 282 -13.07 3.63 9.85
C LYS A 282 -12.94 2.56 10.92
N GLN A 283 -12.79 1.30 10.53
CA GLN A 283 -12.63 0.18 11.46
C GLN A 283 -11.41 0.33 12.37
N VAL A 284 -10.35 1.01 11.91
CA VAL A 284 -9.15 1.28 12.70
C VAL A 284 -9.11 2.69 13.30
N GLY A 285 -10.25 3.39 13.31
CA GLY A 285 -10.38 4.73 13.89
C GLY A 285 -9.52 5.77 13.17
N ILE A 286 -9.50 5.73 11.84
CA ILE A 286 -9.03 6.85 11.00
C ILE A 286 -10.26 7.44 10.34
N CYS A 287 -10.53 8.71 10.65
CA CYS A 287 -11.65 9.51 10.19
C CYS A 287 -11.14 10.85 9.69
#